data_AF-A0A2V9SL30-F1
#
_entry.id   AF-A0A2V9SL30-F1
#
_cell.length_a   1.000
_cell.length_b   1.000
_cell.length_c   1.000
_cell.angle_alpha   90.00
_cell.angle_beta   90.00
_cell.angle_gamma   90.00
#
_symmetry.space_group_name_H-M   'P 1'
#
loop_
_entity.id
_entity.type
_entity.pdbx_description
1 polymer ?
#
loop_
_entity_poly.entity_id
_entity_poly.type
_entity_poly.pdbx_seq_one_letter_code
_entity_poly.pdbx_strand_id
1 'polypeptide(L)'
;MLSRNGHPFASFAELAQDISGAIPNTKLTVLDGEIVCVDKKGKPQFRDLLFRRGDPCFFAFDVLMLDGKDWRTERLVDRKQELRRLLTKTSPPFPLRYVEHIDGSGTALFQRVCEMDLEGIIAKHKFGNYVTERESSTWFKIRNREYSQMAGREELFGRDRHKEPVPGWHSCTLLCKEA
;
A
#
# COMPACT_ATOMS: atom_id res chain seq x y z
N MET A 1 -5.85 -12.69 5.67
CA MET A 1 -5.12 -11.47 5.27
C MET A 1 -3.70 -11.54 5.81
N LEU A 2 -2.71 -11.21 4.98
CA LEU A 2 -1.28 -11.26 5.35
C LEU A 2 -0.68 -9.86 5.27
N SER A 3 0.27 -9.57 6.16
CA SER A 3 1.06 -8.34 6.12
C SER A 3 2.13 -8.39 5.03
N ARG A 4 2.73 -7.23 4.75
CA ARG A 4 3.91 -7.12 3.89
C ARG A 4 5.04 -8.08 4.29
N ASN A 5 5.18 -8.38 5.58
CA ASN A 5 6.23 -9.27 6.10
C ASN A 5 5.75 -10.73 6.24
N GLY A 6 4.62 -11.09 5.64
CA GLY A 6 4.08 -12.45 5.67
C GLY A 6 3.35 -12.83 6.97
N HIS A 7 3.33 -11.97 7.98
CA HIS A 7 2.60 -12.26 9.23
C HIS A 7 1.08 -12.15 9.04
N PRO A 8 0.29 -13.06 9.63
CA PRO A 8 -1.16 -12.93 9.68
C PRO A 8 -1.61 -11.65 10.37
N PHE A 9 -2.55 -10.93 9.76
CA PHE A 9 -3.18 -9.73 10.33
C PHE A 9 -4.44 -10.11 11.14
N ALA A 10 -4.26 -10.77 12.28
CA ALA A 10 -5.37 -11.25 13.11
C ALA A 10 -6.33 -10.12 13.57
N SER A 11 -5.80 -8.91 13.78
CA SER A 11 -6.56 -7.72 14.18
C SER A 11 -7.46 -7.16 13.09
N PHE A 12 -7.49 -7.74 11.89
CA PHE A 12 -8.40 -7.39 10.79
C PHE A 12 -9.16 -8.62 10.29
N ALA A 13 -9.40 -9.60 11.15
CA ALA A 13 -10.08 -10.85 10.79
C ALA A 13 -11.50 -10.60 10.27
N GLU A 14 -12.27 -9.72 10.91
CA GLU A 14 -13.63 -9.35 10.48
C GLU A 14 -13.61 -8.72 9.08
N LEU A 15 -12.77 -7.70 8.87
CA LEU A 15 -12.56 -7.12 7.53
C LEU A 15 -12.17 -8.17 6.48
N ALA A 16 -11.33 -9.14 6.84
CA ALA A 16 -10.96 -10.22 5.94
C ALA A 16 -12.14 -11.15 5.61
N GLN A 17 -13.03 -11.42 6.58
CA GLN A 17 -14.26 -12.19 6.36
C GLN A 17 -15.22 -11.43 5.45
N ASP A 18 -15.44 -10.15 5.69
CA ASP A 18 -16.30 -9.29 4.86
C ASP A 18 -15.83 -9.26 3.40
N ILE A 19 -14.52 -9.07 3.20
CA ILE A 19 -13.91 -9.09 1.86
C ILE A 19 -14.09 -10.45 1.21
N SER A 20 -13.85 -11.54 1.94
CA SER A 20 -14.00 -12.90 1.40
C SER A 20 -15.44 -13.24 1.03
N GLY A 21 -16.43 -12.75 1.79
CA GLY A 21 -17.84 -12.95 1.49
C GLY A 21 -18.36 -12.09 0.32
N ALA A 22 -17.71 -10.94 0.06
CA ALA A 22 -18.09 -10.04 -1.02
C ALA A 22 -17.56 -10.49 -2.39
N ILE A 23 -16.39 -11.11 -2.43
CA ILE A 23 -15.78 -11.58 -3.68
C ILE A 23 -16.60 -12.79 -4.20
N PRO A 24 -17.01 -12.80 -5.49
CA PRO A 24 -17.71 -13.94 -6.07
C PRO A 24 -16.95 -15.25 -5.83
N ASN A 25 -17.68 -16.37 -5.72
CA ASN A 25 -17.09 -17.70 -5.56
C ASN A 25 -16.15 -18.01 -6.74
N THR A 26 -14.85 -17.84 -6.47
CA THR A 26 -13.73 -18.08 -7.37
C THR A 26 -12.89 -19.19 -6.73
N LYS A 27 -12.16 -19.98 -7.52
CA LYS A 27 -11.35 -21.10 -6.98
C LYS A 27 -10.27 -20.61 -5.98
N LEU A 28 -9.65 -19.49 -6.32
CA LEU A 28 -8.65 -18.81 -5.50
C LEU A 28 -8.50 -17.38 -6.02
N THR A 29 -8.59 -16.40 -5.12
CA THR A 29 -8.34 -14.98 -5.41
C THR A 29 -7.35 -14.42 -4.41
N VAL A 30 -6.33 -13.72 -4.91
CA VAL A 30 -5.34 -13.01 -4.10
C VAL A 30 -5.30 -11.56 -4.58
N LEU A 31 -5.65 -10.64 -3.69
CA LEU A 31 -5.63 -9.21 -3.93
C LEU A 31 -4.43 -8.57 -3.20
N ASP A 32 -3.86 -7.54 -3.81
CA ASP A 32 -2.92 -6.65 -3.14
C ASP A 32 -3.54 -5.26 -2.95
N GLY A 33 -3.28 -4.67 -1.79
CA GLY A 33 -4.02 -3.50 -1.33
C GLY A 33 -3.51 -2.91 -0.02
N GLU A 34 -4.15 -1.83 0.39
CA GLU A 34 -3.84 -1.11 1.63
C GLU A 34 -5.08 -1.10 2.53
N ILE A 35 -4.90 -1.32 3.83
CA ILE A 35 -5.96 -1.10 4.82
C ILE A 35 -5.92 0.36 5.25
N VAL A 36 -7.06 1.04 5.22
CA VAL A 36 -7.17 2.48 5.45
C VAL A 36 -8.44 2.80 6.22
N CYS A 37 -8.34 3.64 7.25
CA CYS A 37 -9.49 4.36 7.80
C CYS A 37 -9.62 5.70 7.06
N VAL A 38 -10.83 6.10 6.70
CA VAL A 38 -11.09 7.37 6.00
C VAL A 38 -12.04 8.25 6.80
N ASP A 39 -11.86 9.57 6.71
CA ASP A 39 -12.82 10.52 7.27
C ASP A 39 -14.07 10.69 6.38
N LYS A 40 -15.00 11.55 6.81
CA LYS A 40 -16.24 11.85 6.06
C LYS A 40 -16.01 12.44 4.66
N LYS A 41 -14.82 12.98 4.38
CA LYS A 41 -14.41 13.51 3.08
C LYS A 41 -13.62 12.47 2.26
N GLY A 42 -13.44 11.26 2.77
CA GLY A 42 -12.70 10.18 2.13
C GLY A 42 -11.17 10.30 2.29
N LYS A 43 -10.67 11.21 3.15
CA LYS A 43 -9.23 11.38 3.36
C LYS A 43 -8.70 10.27 4.29
N PRO A 44 -7.59 9.60 3.95
CA PRO A 44 -6.95 8.62 4.83
C PRO A 44 -6.55 9.21 6.19
N GLN A 45 -6.88 8.50 7.26
CA GLN A 45 -6.57 8.84 8.65
C GLN A 45 -5.67 7.76 9.26
N PHE A 46 -4.35 8.02 9.21
CA PHE A 46 -3.34 7.05 9.64
C PHE A 46 -3.44 6.72 11.14
N ARG A 47 -3.65 7.74 11.99
CA ARG A 47 -3.73 7.55 13.44
C ARG A 47 -4.99 6.77 13.83
N ASP A 48 -6.10 6.97 13.12
CA ASP A 48 -7.35 6.24 13.38
C ASP A 48 -7.19 4.75 13.08
N LEU A 49 -6.49 4.42 11.99
CA LEU A 49 -6.14 3.02 11.70
C LEU A 49 -5.19 2.43 12.76
N LEU A 50 -4.13 3.17 13.11
CA LEU A 50 -3.11 2.71 14.06
C LEU A 50 -3.71 2.44 15.44
N PHE A 51 -4.56 3.34 15.93
CA PHE A 51 -5.16 3.28 17.27
C PHE A 51 -6.57 2.67 17.28
N ARG A 52 -7.04 2.11 16.15
CA ARG A 52 -8.35 1.44 16.04
C ARG A 52 -9.55 2.32 16.42
N ARG A 53 -9.54 3.56 15.92
CA ARG A 53 -10.58 4.57 16.19
C ARG A 53 -11.52 4.84 15.03
N GLY A 54 -11.35 4.16 13.90
CA GLY A 54 -12.23 4.27 12.74
C GLY A 54 -12.44 2.93 12.07
N ASP A 55 -13.41 2.89 11.16
CA ASP A 55 -13.77 1.68 10.43
C ASP A 55 -12.75 1.41 9.32
N PRO A 56 -12.06 0.26 9.35
CA PRO A 56 -11.04 -0.05 8.35
C PRO A 56 -11.70 -0.49 7.03
N CYS A 57 -11.19 0.06 5.93
CA CYS A 57 -11.52 -0.37 4.57
C CYS A 57 -10.26 -0.94 3.90
N PHE A 58 -10.42 -1.88 2.99
CA PHE A 58 -9.36 -2.38 2.11
C PHE A 58 -9.45 -1.74 0.73
N PHE A 59 -8.41 -1.02 0.36
CA PHE A 59 -8.23 -0.40 -0.94
C PHE A 59 -7.37 -1.32 -1.81
N ALA A 60 -8.01 -2.14 -2.63
CA ALA A 60 -7.35 -3.05 -3.56
C ALA A 60 -6.80 -2.28 -4.77
N PHE A 61 -5.51 -2.43 -5.04
CA PHE A 61 -4.85 -1.79 -6.17
C PHE A 61 -4.29 -2.77 -7.21
N ASP A 62 -4.17 -4.07 -6.90
CA ASP A 62 -3.73 -5.12 -7.83
C ASP A 62 -4.43 -6.47 -7.56
N VAL A 63 -4.39 -7.37 -8.55
CA VAL A 63 -4.83 -8.77 -8.44
C VAL A 63 -3.67 -9.68 -8.83
N LEU A 64 -3.32 -10.61 -7.94
CA LEU A 64 -2.17 -11.51 -8.12
C LEU A 64 -2.60 -12.90 -8.55
N MET A 65 -3.74 -13.37 -8.03
CA MET A 65 -4.36 -14.62 -8.42
C MET A 65 -5.86 -14.37 -8.63
N LEU A 66 -6.44 -14.95 -9.67
CA LEU A 66 -7.89 -14.90 -9.92
C LEU A 66 -8.33 -16.19 -10.59
N ASP A 67 -9.35 -16.84 -10.03
CA ASP A 67 -9.84 -18.15 -10.48
C ASP A 67 -8.75 -19.24 -10.57
N GLY A 68 -7.73 -19.14 -9.70
CA GLY A 68 -6.58 -20.03 -9.69
C GLY A 68 -5.52 -19.75 -10.77
N LYS A 69 -5.75 -18.79 -11.68
CA LYS A 69 -4.71 -18.28 -12.60
C LYS A 69 -3.79 -17.32 -11.85
N ASP A 70 -2.48 -17.46 -12.06
CA ASP A 70 -1.48 -16.46 -11.65
C ASP A 70 -1.42 -15.32 -12.65
N TRP A 71 -1.60 -14.09 -12.15
CA TRP A 71 -1.62 -12.86 -12.93
C TRP A 71 -0.32 -12.07 -12.82
N ARG A 72 0.63 -12.47 -11.96
CA ARG A 72 1.82 -11.66 -11.67
C ARG A 72 2.71 -11.41 -12.88
N THR A 73 2.71 -12.29 -13.87
CA THR A 73 3.46 -12.14 -15.12
C THR A 73 2.74 -11.30 -16.18
N GLU A 74 1.46 -10.97 -15.97
CA GLU A 74 0.65 -10.17 -16.89
C GLU A 74 0.94 -8.68 -16.73
N ARG A 75 0.60 -7.88 -17.74
CA ARG A 75 0.80 -6.41 -17.71
C ARG A 75 -0.10 -5.78 -16.65
N LEU A 76 0.39 -4.76 -15.95
CA LEU A 76 -0.38 -4.05 -14.91
C LEU A 76 -1.77 -3.62 -15.39
N VAL A 77 -1.89 -3.12 -16.63
CA VAL A 77 -3.21 -2.74 -17.19
C VAL A 77 -4.22 -3.87 -17.24
N ASP A 78 -3.78 -5.07 -17.61
CA ASP A 78 -4.64 -6.23 -17.73
C ASP A 78 -5.09 -6.67 -16.33
N ARG A 79 -4.16 -6.67 -15.36
CA ARG A 79 -4.47 -6.93 -13.94
C ARG A 79 -5.46 -5.90 -13.38
N LYS A 80 -5.28 -4.62 -13.68
CA LYS A 80 -6.19 -3.53 -13.24
C LYS A 80 -7.58 -3.65 -13.86
N GLN A 81 -7.67 -4.11 -15.10
CA GLN A 81 -8.94 -4.37 -15.78
C GLN A 81 -9.68 -5.53 -15.12
N GLU A 82 -9.01 -6.65 -14.87
CA GLU A 82 -9.62 -7.80 -14.19
C GLU A 82 -10.03 -7.49 -12.76
N LEU A 83 -9.18 -6.76 -12.02
CA LEU A 83 -9.54 -6.30 -10.67
C LEU A 83 -10.83 -5.45 -10.71
N ARG A 84 -10.94 -4.52 -11.65
CA ARG A 84 -12.17 -3.70 -11.79
C ARG A 84 -13.37 -4.56 -12.15
N ARG A 85 -13.22 -5.54 -13.07
CA ARG A 85 -14.28 -6.48 -13.44
C ARG A 85 -14.73 -7.37 -12.27
N LEU A 86 -13.79 -7.74 -11.40
CA LEU A 86 -14.09 -8.49 -10.17
C LEU A 86 -14.90 -7.62 -9.19
N LEU A 87 -14.43 -6.40 -8.93
CA LEU A 87 -15.02 -5.51 -7.91
C LEU A 87 -16.33 -4.84 -8.37
N THR A 88 -16.60 -4.74 -9.66
CA THR A 88 -17.93 -4.29 -10.14
C THR A 88 -19.06 -5.27 -9.85
N LYS A 89 -18.73 -6.53 -9.55
CA LYS A 89 -19.69 -7.57 -9.16
C LYS A 89 -19.98 -7.60 -7.66
N THR A 90 -19.22 -6.85 -6.86
CA THR A 90 -19.49 -6.73 -5.43
C THR A 90 -20.62 -5.73 -5.21
N SER A 91 -21.60 -6.06 -4.38
CA SER A 91 -22.68 -5.13 -4.03
C SER A 91 -22.13 -3.99 -3.14
N PRO A 92 -22.80 -2.84 -2.97
CA PRO A 92 -22.51 -1.83 -1.92
C PRO A 92 -23.45 -1.93 -0.69
N PRO A 93 -23.11 -1.34 0.48
CA PRO A 93 -21.83 -0.72 0.85
C PRO A 93 -20.89 -1.74 1.52
N PHE A 94 -19.68 -1.91 0.99
CA PHE A 94 -18.74 -2.92 1.46
C PHE A 94 -17.37 -2.27 1.72
N PRO A 95 -16.59 -2.79 2.68
CA PRO A 95 -15.30 -2.22 3.05
C PRO A 95 -14.19 -2.54 2.04
N LEU A 96 -14.52 -2.87 0.79
CA LEU A 96 -13.60 -3.20 -0.30
C LEU A 96 -13.72 -2.16 -1.41
N ARG A 97 -12.62 -1.49 -1.75
CA ARG A 97 -12.60 -0.39 -2.71
C ARG A 97 -11.54 -0.60 -3.78
N TYR A 98 -11.89 -0.35 -5.04
CA TYR A 98 -10.92 -0.28 -6.14
C TYR A 98 -10.15 1.04 -6.07
N VAL A 99 -8.82 0.96 -6.15
CA VAL A 99 -7.97 2.14 -6.28
C VAL A 99 -7.91 2.58 -7.74
N GLU A 100 -8.46 3.75 -8.04
CA GLU A 100 -8.37 4.35 -9.38
C GLU A 100 -6.93 4.72 -9.77
N HIS A 101 -6.70 4.86 -11.08
CA HIS A 101 -5.42 5.31 -11.61
C HIS A 101 -5.64 6.31 -12.74
N ILE A 102 -4.64 7.18 -12.95
CA ILE A 102 -4.62 8.13 -14.05
C ILE A 102 -3.48 7.72 -14.99
N ASP A 103 -3.81 7.59 -16.27
CA ASP A 103 -2.86 7.34 -17.34
C ASP A 103 -2.41 8.68 -17.93
N GLY A 104 -1.11 8.98 -17.82
CA GLY A 104 -0.57 10.32 -18.07
C GLY A 104 -0.78 11.30 -16.90
N SER A 105 -0.25 12.51 -17.01
CA SER A 105 -0.49 13.60 -16.05
C SER A 105 -0.05 13.37 -14.60
N GLY A 106 0.95 12.52 -14.36
CA GLY A 106 1.44 12.20 -13.02
C GLY A 106 1.87 13.42 -12.19
N THR A 107 2.45 14.45 -12.83
CA THR A 107 2.83 15.70 -12.16
C THR A 107 1.62 16.47 -11.64
N ALA A 108 0.56 16.60 -12.45
CA ALA A 108 -0.67 17.29 -12.05
C ALA A 108 -1.40 16.52 -10.94
N LEU A 109 -1.42 15.18 -11.03
CA LEU A 109 -1.93 14.34 -9.95
C LEU A 109 -1.14 14.54 -8.65
N PHE A 110 0.20 14.56 -8.72
CA PHE A 110 1.05 14.78 -7.56
C PHE A 110 0.81 16.15 -6.92
N GLN A 111 0.69 17.22 -7.71
CA GLN A 111 0.34 18.56 -7.23
C GLN A 111 -0.97 18.53 -6.45
N ARG A 112 -2.02 17.90 -7.01
CA ARG A 112 -3.33 17.79 -6.35
C ARG A 112 -3.26 16.99 -5.04
N VAL A 113 -2.49 15.90 -5.03
CA VAL A 113 -2.23 15.08 -3.84
C VAL A 113 -1.56 15.91 -2.74
N CYS A 114 -0.60 16.77 -3.09
CA CYS A 114 0.03 17.69 -2.14
C CYS A 114 -0.96 18.72 -1.59
N GLU A 115 -1.76 19.36 -2.44
CA GLU A 115 -2.79 20.33 -2.04
C GLU A 115 -3.85 19.73 -1.11
N MET A 116 -4.16 18.44 -1.28
CA MET A 116 -5.08 17.70 -0.42
C MET A 116 -4.42 17.18 0.87
N ASP A 117 -3.12 17.43 1.05
CA ASP A 117 -2.31 16.94 2.16
C ASP A 117 -2.42 15.41 2.30
N LEU A 118 -2.12 14.72 1.19
CA LEU A 118 -1.98 13.27 1.10
C LEU A 118 -0.50 12.87 1.07
N GLU A 119 -0.19 11.61 1.38
CA GLU A 119 1.19 11.11 1.55
C GLU A 119 2.04 11.19 0.27
N GLY A 120 1.41 11.05 -0.90
CA GLY A 120 2.10 11.00 -2.18
C GLY A 120 1.40 10.10 -3.19
N ILE A 121 2.14 9.72 -4.22
CA ILE A 121 1.67 8.82 -5.30
C ILE A 121 2.62 7.64 -5.49
N ILE A 122 2.10 6.58 -6.10
CA ILE A 122 2.90 5.46 -6.61
C ILE A 122 2.80 5.46 -8.13
N ALA A 123 3.90 5.75 -8.81
CA ALA A 123 4.01 5.56 -10.25
C ALA A 123 4.39 4.11 -10.54
N LYS A 124 3.67 3.45 -11.45
CA LYS A 124 3.91 2.05 -11.83
C LYS A 124 4.01 1.95 -13.34
N HIS A 125 4.95 1.15 -13.85
CA HIS A 125 5.06 0.93 -15.29
C HIS A 125 3.83 0.17 -15.81
N LYS A 126 3.13 0.76 -16.79
CA LYS A 126 1.86 0.27 -17.35
C LYS A 126 1.91 -1.17 -17.86
N PHE A 127 3.06 -1.56 -18.40
CA PHE A 127 3.32 -2.90 -18.94
C PHE A 127 4.21 -3.75 -18.04
N GLY A 128 4.47 -3.30 -16.80
CA GLY A 128 5.31 -4.02 -15.86
C GLY A 128 4.61 -5.22 -15.22
N ASN A 129 5.37 -6.28 -15.05
CA ASN A 129 4.98 -7.44 -14.25
C ASN A 129 4.89 -7.05 -12.76
N TYR A 130 4.24 -7.89 -11.96
CA TYR A 130 4.28 -7.79 -10.52
C TYR A 130 5.56 -8.44 -9.99
N VAL A 131 6.43 -7.63 -9.38
CA VAL A 131 7.74 -8.05 -8.87
C VAL A 131 7.80 -7.75 -7.39
N THR A 132 8.14 -8.76 -6.58
CA THR A 132 8.22 -8.66 -5.12
C THR A 132 9.54 -8.06 -4.66
N GLU A 133 10.61 -8.26 -5.42
CA GLU A 133 11.94 -7.74 -5.15
C GLU A 133 11.97 -6.24 -5.42
N ARG A 134 12.33 -5.46 -4.40
CA ARG A 134 12.25 -4.00 -4.44
C ARG A 134 13.17 -3.41 -5.51
N GLU A 135 14.34 -3.98 -5.67
CA GLU A 135 15.40 -3.53 -6.58
C GLU A 135 15.00 -3.72 -8.05
N SER A 136 14.17 -4.74 -8.31
CA SER A 136 13.66 -5.08 -9.65
C SER A 136 12.27 -4.51 -9.90
N SER A 137 11.67 -3.84 -8.91
CA SER A 137 10.33 -3.28 -9.01
C SER A 137 10.32 -2.06 -9.92
N THR A 138 9.31 -2.00 -10.79
CA THR A 138 9.05 -0.83 -11.65
C THR A 138 8.10 0.18 -10.98
N TRP A 139 8.04 0.15 -9.64
CA TRP A 139 7.16 1.01 -8.85
C TRP A 139 7.98 2.07 -8.12
N PHE A 140 7.60 3.33 -8.32
CA PHE A 140 8.28 4.48 -7.75
C PHE A 140 7.34 5.21 -6.79
N LYS A 141 7.74 5.31 -5.54
CA LYS A 141 7.02 6.09 -4.53
C LYS A 141 7.52 7.53 -4.55
N ILE A 142 6.61 8.46 -4.85
CA ILE A 142 6.87 9.90 -4.89
C ILE A 142 6.10 10.53 -3.73
N ARG A 143 6.83 11.08 -2.76
CA ARG A 143 6.25 11.52 -1.47
C ARG A 143 6.03 13.02 -1.43
N ASN A 144 4.89 13.43 -0.88
CA ASN A 144 4.68 14.80 -0.44
C ASN A 144 5.52 15.04 0.82
N ARG A 145 6.46 15.99 0.76
CA ARG A 145 7.35 16.31 1.88
C ARG A 145 6.63 17.03 3.03
N GLU A 146 5.57 17.76 2.70
CA GLU A 146 4.77 18.55 3.65
C GLU A 146 3.57 17.77 4.21
N TYR A 147 3.52 16.45 4.00
CA TYR A 147 2.40 15.64 4.45
C TYR A 147 2.28 15.64 5.99
N SER A 148 1.21 16.24 6.49
CA SER A 148 1.01 16.58 7.89
C SER A 148 1.04 15.37 8.83
N GLN A 149 0.48 14.24 8.38
CA GLN A 149 0.41 13.03 9.21
C GLN A 149 1.73 12.24 9.23
N MET A 150 2.78 12.69 8.53
CA MET A 150 4.13 12.14 8.67
C MET A 150 4.78 12.57 9.99
N ALA A 151 4.42 13.76 10.51
CA ALA A 151 4.96 14.29 11.75
C ALA A 151 4.70 13.33 12.93
N GLY A 152 5.76 13.03 13.68
CA GLY A 152 5.73 12.12 14.82
C GLY A 152 5.61 10.63 14.48
N ARG A 153 5.54 10.23 13.20
CA ARG A 153 5.58 8.79 12.84
C ARG A 153 6.91 8.13 13.23
N GLU A 154 8.01 8.89 13.22
CA GLU A 154 9.33 8.39 13.63
C GLU A 154 9.37 7.96 15.09
N GLU A 155 8.60 8.60 15.98
CA GLU A 155 8.48 8.21 17.39
C GLU A 155 7.60 6.98 17.56
N LEU A 156 6.54 6.86 16.74
CA LEU A 156 5.61 5.72 16.77
C LEU A 156 6.24 4.42 16.27
N PHE A 157 7.14 4.52 15.28
CA PHE A 157 7.86 3.40 14.70
C PHE A 157 9.34 3.36 15.07
N GLY A 158 9.77 4.28 15.93
CA GLY A 158 11.07 4.32 16.55
C GLY A 158 11.20 3.15 17.50
N ARG A 159 11.46 1.97 16.95
CA ARG A 159 12.21 0.95 17.69
C ARG A 159 13.54 1.61 18.02
N ASP A 160 14.00 1.52 19.27
CA ASP A 160 15.37 1.83 19.65
C ASP A 160 16.33 1.23 18.62
N ARG A 161 16.77 2.05 17.66
CA ARG A 161 17.88 1.73 16.75
C ARG A 161 19.22 1.92 17.47
N HIS A 162 19.19 2.02 18.80
CA HIS A 162 20.33 2.28 19.68
C HIS A 162 20.39 1.24 20.79
N LYS A 163 20.73 0.01 20.42
CA LYS A 163 21.83 -0.63 21.12
C LYS A 163 22.91 -0.82 20.06
N GLU A 164 24.05 -0.17 20.27
CA GLU A 164 25.23 -0.40 19.44
C GLU A 164 25.42 -1.92 19.30
N PRO A 165 25.56 -2.47 18.09
CA PRO A 165 25.80 -3.90 17.95
C PRO A 165 27.11 -4.32 18.63
N VAL A 166 28.06 -3.38 18.78
CA VAL A 166 29.30 -3.50 19.56
C VAL A 166 29.84 -2.09 19.87
N PRO A 167 30.39 -1.83 21.09
CA PRO A 167 31.06 -0.57 21.39
C PRO A 167 32.23 -0.29 20.43
N GLY A 168 32.25 0.89 19.80
CA GLY A 168 33.38 1.36 18.98
C GLY A 168 33.23 1.28 17.45
N TRP A 169 32.05 0.91 16.92
CA TRP A 169 31.80 0.82 15.45
C TRP A 169 32.06 2.15 14.69
N HIS A 170 31.93 3.29 15.38
CA HIS A 170 32.14 4.62 14.78
C HIS A 170 33.63 4.95 14.53
N SER A 171 34.57 4.13 15.02
CA SER A 171 36.00 4.36 14.81
C SER A 171 36.49 4.07 13.38
N CYS A 172 35.71 3.39 12.54
CA CYS A 172 36.14 2.95 11.20
C CYS A 172 35.63 3.81 10.03
N THR A 173 34.96 4.95 10.28
CA THR A 173 34.39 5.79 9.20
C THR A 173 35.10 7.15 9.02
N LEU A 174 36.25 7.36 9.66
CA LEU A 174 37.07 8.58 9.50
C LEU A 174 38.45 8.25 8.92
N LEU A 175 38.51 7.74 7.69
CA LEU A 175 39.75 7.67 6.90
C LEU A 175 39.57 8.07 5.42
N CYS A 176 38.50 8.80 5.10
CA CYS A 176 38.31 9.39 3.77
C CYS A 176 37.98 10.89 3.85
N LYS A 177 38.77 11.66 4.60
CA LYS A 177 38.77 13.13 4.53
C LYS A 177 40.12 13.74 4.93
N GLU A 178 41.23 13.27 4.37
CA GLU A 178 42.44 14.10 4.24
C GLU A 178 43.14 13.74 2.92
N ALA A 179 42.96 14.62 1.94
CA ALA A 179 43.91 14.92 0.88
C ALA A 179 44.24 16.41 1.03
#